data_AF-A0A5C3EAB4-F1
#
_entry.id   AF-A0A5C3EAB4-F1
#
_cell.length_a   1.000
_cell.length_b   1.000
_cell.length_c   1.000
_cell.angle_alpha   90.00
_cell.angle_beta   90.00
_cell.angle_gamma   90.00
#
_symmetry.space_group_name_H-M   'P 1'
#
loop_
_entity.id
_entity.type
_entity.pdbx_description
1 polymer ?
#
loop_
_entity_poly.entity_id
_entity_poly.type
_entity_poly.pdbx_seq_one_letter_code
_entity_poly.pdbx_strand_id
1 'polypeptide(L)'
;MFAKIHRPIIVAFVVMLLSLVAPVVSMDADDQEMYGQARSKYMDAHFDLNRLPFPRLDYVADPEGRWRNGPMKDKWIERARETGVVYIGSKQSRWTPWHPKKTYFSSVVRSKGNHDELAGEMGLHTAGEENRNWEALIFWKHVGENFHPLKIDYFLNQEANYPLVSLESALRGAASRIAPMK
;
A
#
# COMPACT_ATOMS: atom_id res chain seq x y z
N MET A 1 24.51 -7.13 55.48
CA MET A 1 24.14 -5.82 54.89
C MET A 1 23.69 -6.09 53.46
N PHE A 2 22.40 -6.39 53.25
CA PHE A 2 21.91 -6.80 51.92
C PHE A 2 21.45 -5.57 51.13
N ALA A 3 22.13 -5.31 50.02
CA ALA A 3 21.77 -4.29 49.06
C ALA A 3 20.38 -4.60 48.48
N LYS A 4 19.41 -3.73 48.78
CA LYS A 4 18.03 -3.79 48.31
C LYS A 4 17.99 -3.29 46.86
N ILE A 5 18.45 -4.11 45.93
CA ILE A 5 18.60 -3.77 44.51
C ILE A 5 17.21 -3.69 43.85
N HIS A 6 16.78 -2.46 43.60
CA HIS A 6 16.12 -1.95 42.39
C HIS A 6 15.07 -2.81 41.65
N ARG A 7 14.13 -3.45 42.37
CA ARG A 7 12.95 -4.07 41.74
C ARG A 7 12.07 -3.15 40.85
N PRO A 8 11.88 -1.84 41.11
CA PRO A 8 10.99 -1.03 40.26
C PRO A 8 11.63 -0.61 38.93
N ILE A 9 12.97 -0.61 38.83
CA ILE A 9 13.67 -0.15 37.62
C ILE A 9 13.60 -1.21 36.51
N ILE A 10 13.69 -2.49 36.87
CA ILE A 10 13.61 -3.59 35.91
C ILE A 10 12.19 -3.72 35.32
N VAL A 11 11.15 -3.51 36.14
CA VAL A 11 9.76 -3.55 35.67
C VAL A 11 9.46 -2.41 34.69
N ALA A 12 9.94 -1.18 34.98
CA ALA A 12 9.80 -0.05 34.06
C ALA A 12 10.53 -0.29 32.72
N PHE A 13 11.70 -0.93 32.76
CA PHE A 13 12.47 -1.23 31.55
C PHE A 13 11.79 -2.30 30.68
N VAL A 14 11.16 -3.31 31.28
CA VAL A 14 10.41 -4.35 30.56
C VAL A 14 9.13 -3.80 29.94
N VAL A 15 8.40 -2.91 30.63
CA VAL A 15 7.20 -2.26 30.08
C VAL A 15 7.56 -1.30 28.93
N MET A 16 8.67 -0.59 29.02
CA MET A 16 9.16 0.30 27.95
C MET A 16 9.65 -0.46 26.71
N LEU A 17 10.27 -1.64 26.90
CA LEU A 17 10.68 -2.53 25.80
C LEU A 17 9.48 -3.17 25.07
N LEU A 18 8.37 -3.42 25.76
CA LEU A 18 7.15 -3.97 25.17
C LEU A 18 6.33 -2.95 24.36
N SER A 19 6.50 -1.65 24.60
CA SER A 19 5.76 -0.59 23.86
C SER A 19 6.28 -0.27 22.46
N LEU A 20 7.37 -0.91 22.00
CA LEU A 20 8.00 -0.64 20.70
C LEU A 20 7.73 -1.72 19.63
N VAL A 21 6.77 -2.60 19.86
CA VAL A 21 6.29 -3.50 18.80
C VAL A 21 5.20 -2.75 18.02
N ALA A 22 5.61 -1.97 17.02
CA ALA A 22 4.68 -1.44 16.05
C ALA A 22 3.83 -2.59 15.50
N PRO A 23 2.49 -2.47 15.44
CA PRO A 23 1.66 -3.53 14.89
C PRO A 23 2.01 -3.70 13.41
N VAL A 24 2.73 -4.77 13.09
CA VAL A 24 2.82 -5.27 11.72
C VAL A 24 1.39 -5.63 11.33
N VAL A 25 0.77 -4.84 10.46
CA VAL A 25 -0.57 -5.13 9.95
C VAL A 25 -0.47 -6.40 9.11
N SER A 26 -0.70 -7.54 9.75
CA SER A 26 -0.80 -8.82 9.06
C SER A 26 -2.06 -8.80 8.19
N MET A 27 -1.90 -9.10 6.91
CA MET A 27 -3.03 -9.30 6.00
C MET A 27 -3.82 -10.54 6.42
N ASP A 28 -5.14 -10.39 6.54
CA ASP A 28 -6.06 -11.52 6.72
C ASP A 28 -6.25 -12.30 5.39
N ALA A 29 -6.99 -13.41 5.40
CA ALA A 29 -7.18 -14.25 4.21
C ALA A 29 -7.88 -13.50 3.04
N ASP A 30 -8.85 -12.62 3.34
CA ASP A 30 -9.50 -11.80 2.32
C ASP A 30 -8.51 -10.78 1.73
N ASP A 31 -7.70 -10.16 2.59
CA ASP A 31 -6.67 -9.21 2.20
C ASP A 31 -5.63 -9.86 1.27
N GLN A 32 -5.22 -11.10 1.57
CA GLN A 32 -4.29 -11.87 0.73
C GLN A 32 -4.90 -12.24 -0.63
N GLU A 33 -6.16 -12.69 -0.65
CA GLU A 33 -6.88 -12.99 -1.89
C GLU A 33 -6.96 -11.74 -2.79
N MET A 34 -7.35 -10.60 -2.21
CA MET A 34 -7.45 -9.32 -2.92
C MET A 34 -6.09 -8.81 -3.37
N TYR A 35 -5.05 -8.99 -2.55
CA TYR A 35 -3.69 -8.67 -2.95
C TYR A 35 -3.22 -9.53 -4.13
N GLY A 36 -3.59 -10.82 -4.16
CA GLY A 36 -3.35 -11.69 -5.31
C GLY A 36 -3.98 -11.15 -6.60
N GLN A 37 -5.23 -10.66 -6.52
CA GLN A 37 -5.89 -10.00 -7.65
C GLN A 37 -5.21 -8.69 -8.05
N ALA A 38 -4.78 -7.89 -7.07
CA ALA A 38 -4.03 -6.65 -7.31
C ALA A 38 -2.75 -6.93 -8.09
N ARG A 39 -1.98 -7.93 -7.65
CA ARG A 39 -0.74 -8.34 -8.31
C ARG A 39 -0.98 -8.83 -9.74
N SER A 40 -2.07 -9.54 -10.01
CA SER A 40 -2.45 -9.89 -11.38
C SER A 40 -2.65 -8.62 -12.23
N LYS A 41 -3.43 -7.65 -11.74
CA LYS A 41 -3.64 -6.38 -12.47
C LYS A 41 -2.35 -5.59 -12.68
N TYR A 42 -1.44 -5.61 -11.70
CA TYR A 42 -0.14 -4.96 -11.84
C TYR A 42 0.67 -5.61 -12.95
N MET A 43 0.70 -6.94 -12.98
CA MET A 43 1.38 -7.70 -14.02
C MET A 43 0.74 -7.42 -15.37
N ASP A 44 -0.59 -7.48 -15.51
CA ASP A 44 -1.31 -7.21 -16.76
C ASP A 44 -0.99 -5.80 -17.29
N ALA A 45 -0.99 -4.78 -16.43
CA ALA A 45 -0.66 -3.40 -16.81
C ALA A 45 0.80 -3.21 -17.30
N HIS A 46 1.72 -4.09 -16.89
CA HIS A 46 3.11 -4.10 -17.36
C HIS A 46 3.33 -5.04 -18.55
N PHE A 47 2.54 -6.12 -18.68
CA PHE A 47 2.70 -7.12 -19.75
C PHE A 47 2.35 -6.58 -21.13
N ASP A 48 1.47 -5.58 -21.22
CA ASP A 48 1.17 -4.88 -22.48
C ASP A 48 2.41 -4.20 -23.13
N LEU A 49 3.56 -4.14 -22.44
CA LEU A 49 4.75 -3.42 -22.87
C LEU A 49 5.96 -4.27 -23.25
N ASN A 50 5.83 -5.60 -23.32
CA ASN A 50 6.80 -6.50 -23.99
C ASN A 50 8.29 -6.34 -23.55
N ARG A 51 8.57 -5.95 -22.29
CA ARG A 51 9.93 -5.62 -21.83
C ARG A 51 10.29 -6.17 -20.45
N LEU A 52 11.05 -7.26 -20.47
CA LEU A 52 12.03 -7.75 -19.47
C LEU A 52 11.53 -8.12 -18.05
N PRO A 53 12.21 -9.07 -17.39
CA PRO A 53 11.76 -9.63 -16.11
C PRO A 53 11.85 -8.60 -14.97
N PHE A 54 10.82 -8.63 -14.11
CA PHE A 54 10.70 -7.89 -12.86
C PHE A 54 11.96 -8.01 -11.99
N PRO A 55 12.77 -6.95 -11.81
CA PRO A 55 13.76 -6.95 -10.76
C PRO A 55 13.00 -6.88 -9.43
N ARG A 56 13.07 -7.96 -8.63
CA ARG A 56 12.84 -7.85 -7.20
C ARG A 56 13.98 -6.99 -6.68
N LEU A 57 13.71 -5.73 -6.36
CA LEU A 57 14.65 -4.95 -5.59
C LEU A 57 14.91 -5.67 -4.27
N ASP A 58 16.18 -5.82 -3.95
CA ASP A 58 16.62 -6.33 -2.67
C ASP A 58 15.96 -5.53 -1.56
N TYR A 59 15.17 -6.27 -0.80
CA TYR A 59 14.36 -5.86 0.32
C TYR A 59 15.20 -5.15 1.38
N VAL A 60 14.95 -3.86 1.58
CA VAL A 60 15.30 -3.18 2.83
C VAL A 60 14.16 -3.45 3.81
N ALA A 61 14.50 -4.03 4.96
CA ALA A 61 13.56 -4.36 6.01
C ALA A 61 12.78 -3.11 6.46
N ASP A 62 11.48 -3.11 6.17
CA ASP A 62 10.44 -2.29 6.78
C ASP A 62 10.79 -0.80 7.07
N PRO A 63 10.94 0.04 6.04
CA PRO A 63 10.70 1.48 6.20
C PRO A 63 9.20 1.81 6.41
N GLU A 64 8.30 0.82 6.28
CA GLU A 64 6.87 0.99 5.98
C GLU A 64 6.00 1.26 7.22
N GLY A 65 6.33 0.74 8.40
CA GLY A 65 5.52 0.93 9.61
C GLY A 65 5.28 2.40 10.00
N ARG A 66 6.29 3.27 9.81
CA ARG A 66 6.17 4.72 10.07
C ARG A 66 5.33 5.44 9.02
N TRP A 67 5.39 5.02 7.76
CA TRP A 67 4.63 5.66 6.69
C TRP A 67 3.16 5.27 6.70
N ARG A 68 2.84 4.00 7.02
CA ARG A 68 1.45 3.51 7.12
C ARG A 68 0.63 4.22 8.20
N ASN A 69 1.30 4.65 9.27
CA ASN A 69 0.68 5.28 10.44
C ASN A 69 0.98 6.79 10.56
N GLY A 70 1.69 7.37 9.59
CA GLY A 70 2.17 8.74 9.62
C GLY A 70 1.59 9.62 8.50
N PRO A 71 2.07 10.88 8.35
CA PRO A 71 1.55 11.85 7.37
C PRO A 71 1.73 11.40 5.92
N MET A 72 2.63 10.45 5.67
CA MET A 72 2.85 9.86 4.35
C MET A 72 1.59 9.18 3.81
N LYS A 73 0.78 8.56 4.69
CA LYS A 73 -0.49 7.94 4.33
C LYS A 73 -1.42 8.95 3.65
N ASP A 74 -1.52 10.17 4.19
CA ASP A 74 -2.41 11.20 3.69
C ASP A 74 -1.92 11.73 2.34
N LYS A 75 -0.60 11.91 2.17
CA LYS A 75 0.01 12.29 0.89
C LYS A 75 -0.27 11.25 -0.21
N TRP A 76 -0.23 9.96 0.12
CA TRP A 76 -0.58 8.91 -0.85
C TRP A 76 -2.05 8.93 -1.24
N ILE A 77 -2.96 9.19 -0.29
CA ILE A 77 -4.39 9.31 -0.57
C ILE A 77 -4.68 10.57 -1.39
N GLU A 78 -4.01 11.68 -1.10
CA GLU A 78 -4.10 12.90 -1.92
C GLU A 78 -3.64 12.62 -3.36
N ARG A 79 -2.48 11.99 -3.53
CA ARG A 79 -2.02 11.53 -4.86
C ARG A 79 -3.05 10.64 -5.54
N ALA A 80 -3.65 9.70 -4.81
CA ALA A 80 -4.69 8.81 -5.32
C ALA A 80 -5.97 9.53 -5.77
N ARG A 81 -6.33 10.66 -5.12
CA ARG A 81 -7.43 11.51 -5.56
C ARG A 81 -7.10 12.26 -6.85
N GLU A 82 -5.86 12.73 -6.98
CA GLU A 82 -5.39 13.44 -8.18
C GLU A 82 -5.26 12.53 -9.40
N THR A 83 -4.62 11.36 -9.24
CA THR A 83 -4.25 10.48 -10.36
C THR A 83 -5.23 9.33 -10.56
N GLY A 84 -6.08 9.05 -9.58
CA GLY A 84 -6.94 7.88 -9.57
C GLY A 84 -6.26 6.64 -8.99
N VAL A 85 -7.01 5.55 -8.98
CA VAL A 85 -6.65 4.28 -8.36
C VAL A 85 -7.00 3.09 -9.25
N VAL A 86 -6.27 2.01 -9.09
CA VAL A 86 -6.67 0.71 -9.63
C VAL A 86 -7.68 0.08 -8.68
N TYR A 87 -8.94 -0.01 -9.09
CA TYR A 87 -9.93 -0.75 -8.30
C TYR A 87 -9.63 -2.25 -8.34
N ILE A 88 -9.54 -2.89 -7.17
CA ILE A 88 -9.30 -4.34 -7.08
C ILE A 88 -10.61 -5.07 -6.90
N GLY A 89 -11.37 -4.74 -5.85
CA GLY A 89 -12.59 -5.43 -5.53
C GLY A 89 -13.21 -4.96 -4.23
N SER A 90 -14.32 -5.58 -3.84
CA SER A 90 -14.95 -5.35 -2.55
C SER A 90 -15.45 -6.66 -1.95
N LYS A 91 -15.36 -6.78 -0.63
CA LYS A 91 -15.90 -7.92 0.12
C LYS A 91 -16.87 -7.39 1.17
N GLN A 92 -18.06 -7.99 1.21
CA GLN A 92 -19.00 -7.84 2.31
C GLN A 92 -19.40 -9.24 2.73
N SER A 93 -19.28 -9.54 4.02
CA SER A 93 -19.68 -10.85 4.53
C SER A 93 -21.18 -11.04 4.28
N ARG A 94 -21.53 -12.10 3.53
CA ARG A 94 -22.93 -12.48 3.34
C ARG A 94 -23.58 -12.95 4.64
N TRP A 95 -22.79 -13.51 5.55
CA TRP A 95 -23.25 -14.11 6.81
C TRP A 95 -23.34 -13.10 7.95
N THR A 96 -22.55 -12.03 7.86
CA THR A 96 -22.53 -10.98 8.88
C THR A 96 -22.63 -9.61 8.21
N PRO A 97 -23.84 -9.24 7.73
CA PRO A 97 -24.06 -8.00 6.95
C PRO A 97 -23.75 -6.72 7.72
N TRP A 98 -23.75 -6.83 9.05
CA TRP A 98 -23.40 -5.78 10.00
C TRP A 98 -21.91 -5.41 9.96
N HIS A 99 -21.04 -6.29 9.43
CA HIS A 99 -19.66 -5.88 9.20
C HIS A 99 -19.59 -4.92 8.03
N PRO A 100 -18.85 -3.80 8.20
CA PRO A 100 -18.68 -2.83 7.14
C PRO A 100 -18.05 -3.48 5.90
N LYS A 101 -18.56 -3.10 4.72
CA LYS A 101 -17.99 -3.49 3.42
C LYS A 101 -16.51 -3.08 3.38
N LYS A 102 -15.65 -4.02 3.00
CA LYS A 102 -14.24 -3.78 2.70
C LYS A 102 -14.11 -3.46 1.21
N THR A 103 -13.46 -2.36 0.86
CA THR A 103 -13.10 -2.03 -0.53
C THR A 103 -11.59 -2.02 -0.68
N TYR A 104 -11.10 -2.66 -1.72
CA TYR A 104 -9.69 -2.81 -2.03
C TYR A 104 -9.35 -2.06 -3.31
N PHE A 105 -8.28 -1.28 -3.26
CA PHE A 105 -7.78 -0.52 -4.40
C PHE A 105 -6.26 -0.35 -4.30
N SER A 106 -5.64 0.19 -5.35
CA SER A 106 -4.22 0.53 -5.34
C SER A 106 -3.98 1.93 -5.86
N SER A 107 -3.23 2.72 -5.11
CA SER A 107 -2.75 4.01 -5.60
C SER A 107 -1.42 3.82 -6.29
N VAL A 108 -1.20 4.55 -7.39
CA VAL A 108 0.05 4.53 -8.14
C VAL A 108 0.80 5.82 -7.86
N VAL A 109 2.01 5.72 -7.31
CA VAL A 109 2.94 6.84 -7.14
C VAL A 109 4.05 6.68 -8.16
N ARG A 110 3.95 7.46 -9.24
CA ARG A 110 5.03 7.64 -10.21
C ARG A 110 5.80 8.90 -9.89
N SER A 111 7.09 8.89 -10.17
CA SER A 111 7.84 10.13 -10.25
C SER A 111 7.33 10.99 -11.42
N LYS A 112 6.87 12.20 -11.13
CA LYS A 112 6.60 13.26 -12.12
C LYS A 112 7.86 14.08 -12.46
N GLY A 113 9.05 13.47 -12.38
CA GLY A 113 10.34 14.14 -12.54
C GLY A 113 10.94 14.63 -11.22
N ASN A 114 12.11 15.27 -11.28
CA ASN A 114 12.98 15.56 -10.12
C ASN A 114 12.40 16.50 -9.04
N HIS A 115 11.21 17.06 -9.27
CA HIS A 115 10.52 17.95 -8.34
C HIS A 115 9.29 17.29 -7.68
N ASP A 116 9.04 16.00 -7.92
CA ASP A 116 7.98 15.29 -7.23
C ASP A 116 8.41 14.95 -5.79
N GLU A 117 8.05 15.82 -4.85
CA GLU A 117 8.41 15.68 -3.43
C GLU A 117 7.97 14.34 -2.85
N LEU A 118 6.78 13.84 -3.21
CA LEU A 118 6.28 12.56 -2.73
C LEU A 118 7.14 11.40 -3.26
N ALA A 119 7.45 11.40 -4.56
CA ALA A 119 8.33 10.39 -5.15
C ALA A 119 9.76 10.47 -4.58
N GLY A 120 10.24 11.68 -4.29
CA GLY A 120 11.51 11.95 -3.61
C GLY A 120 11.55 11.36 -2.19
N GLU A 121 10.54 11.65 -1.37
CA GLU A 121 10.42 11.11 -0.01
C GLU A 121 10.31 9.57 0.00
N MET A 122 9.69 9.00 -1.04
CA MET A 122 9.60 7.55 -1.24
C MET A 122 10.87 6.92 -1.85
N GLY A 123 11.88 7.71 -2.20
CA GLY A 123 13.13 7.21 -2.78
C GLY A 123 12.99 6.63 -4.20
N LEU A 124 11.93 7.00 -4.93
CA LEU A 124 11.65 6.47 -6.27
C LEU A 124 12.65 6.95 -7.35
N HIS A 125 13.50 7.90 -6.98
CA HIS A 125 14.54 8.49 -7.83
C HIS A 125 15.92 7.84 -7.67
N THR A 126 16.13 7.03 -6.62
CA THR A 126 17.48 6.67 -6.13
C THR A 126 17.77 5.18 -6.07
N ALA A 127 16.86 4.32 -6.52
CA ALA A 127 17.10 2.88 -6.58
C ALA A 127 17.86 2.47 -7.86
N GLY A 128 19.16 2.77 -7.90
CA GLY A 128 20.13 2.16 -8.84
C GLY A 128 20.89 3.15 -9.71
N GLU A 129 22.20 2.92 -9.81
CA GLU A 129 23.06 3.47 -10.87
C GLU A 129 22.39 3.24 -12.23
N GLU A 130 22.33 4.28 -13.08
CA GLU A 130 21.52 4.42 -14.30
C GLU A 130 20.05 4.81 -14.06
N ASN A 131 19.69 6.09 -14.29
CA ASN A 131 18.43 6.66 -14.83
C ASN A 131 17.11 5.83 -14.78
N ARG A 132 16.90 4.97 -13.79
CA ARG A 132 15.75 4.08 -13.69
C ARG A 132 14.77 4.70 -12.72
N ASN A 133 13.73 5.29 -13.28
CA ASN A 133 12.60 5.78 -12.50
C ASN A 133 11.84 4.58 -11.95
N TRP A 134 11.49 4.60 -10.66
CA TRP A 134 10.62 3.61 -10.04
C TRP A 134 9.22 4.16 -9.86
N GLU A 135 8.25 3.27 -9.75
CA GLU A 135 6.91 3.56 -9.30
C GLU A 135 6.55 2.68 -8.11
N ALA A 136 5.72 3.22 -7.21
CA ALA A 136 5.18 2.48 -6.09
C ALA A 136 3.68 2.23 -6.29
N LEU A 137 3.27 0.98 -6.08
CA LEU A 137 1.90 0.56 -5.96
C LEU A 137 1.59 0.32 -4.50
N ILE A 138 0.73 1.13 -3.93
CA ILE A 138 0.31 0.98 -2.54
C ILE A 138 -1.05 0.30 -2.56
N PHE A 139 -1.13 -0.91 -2.00
CA PHE A 139 -2.35 -1.68 -1.88
C PHE A 139 -3.09 -1.30 -0.60
N TRP A 140 -4.36 -0.91 -0.76
CA TRP A 140 -5.19 -0.36 0.31
C TRP A 140 -6.40 -1.24 0.59
N LYS A 141 -6.78 -1.25 1.87
CA LYS A 141 -8.11 -1.63 2.33
C LYS A 141 -8.82 -0.39 2.89
N HIS A 142 -10.05 -0.18 2.46
CA HIS A 142 -10.94 0.85 2.98
C HIS A 142 -12.13 0.21 3.68
N VAL A 143 -12.39 0.66 4.91
CA VAL A 143 -13.50 0.18 5.76
C VAL A 143 -14.15 1.37 6.46
N GLY A 144 -15.43 1.62 6.17
CA GLY A 144 -16.13 2.80 6.70
C GLY A 144 -15.55 4.09 6.11
N GLU A 145 -14.86 4.89 6.94
CA GLU A 145 -14.13 6.10 6.52
C GLU A 145 -12.61 5.93 6.59
N ASN A 146 -12.14 4.73 6.96
CA ASN A 146 -10.74 4.49 7.26
C ASN A 146 -10.01 3.85 6.09
N PHE A 147 -8.85 4.43 5.75
CA PHE A 147 -7.90 3.88 4.79
C PHE A 147 -6.75 3.18 5.51
N HIS A 148 -6.50 1.94 5.12
CA HIS A 148 -5.47 1.07 5.68
C HIS A 148 -4.52 0.63 4.56
N PRO A 149 -3.30 1.19 4.48
CA PRO A 149 -2.28 0.68 3.55
C PRO A 149 -1.79 -0.68 4.07
N LEU A 150 -1.89 -1.70 3.21
CA LEU A 150 -1.58 -3.07 3.56
C LEU A 150 -0.22 -3.52 3.02
N LYS A 151 0.14 -3.08 1.81
CA LYS A 151 1.42 -3.39 1.15
C LYS A 151 1.84 -2.26 0.23
N ILE A 152 3.16 -2.11 0.07
CA ILE A 152 3.76 -1.26 -0.95
C ILE A 152 4.63 -2.16 -1.82
N ASP A 153 4.47 -2.07 -3.13
CA ASP A 153 5.27 -2.79 -4.11
C ASP A 153 5.94 -1.78 -5.05
N TYR A 154 7.22 -2.00 -5.33
CA TYR A 154 8.02 -1.12 -6.17
C TYR A 154 8.29 -1.78 -7.50
N PHE A 155 8.03 -1.04 -8.57
CA PHE A 155 8.22 -1.49 -9.94
C PHE A 155 9.10 -0.50 -10.69
N LEU A 156 9.84 -0.99 -11.67
CA LEU A 156 10.49 -0.10 -12.61
C LEU A 156 9.39 0.64 -13.38
N ASN A 157 9.46 1.98 -13.43
CA ASN A 157 8.52 2.78 -14.19
C ASN A 157 8.75 2.55 -15.68
N GLN A 158 7.95 1.64 -16.24
CA GLN A 158 7.91 1.33 -17.66
C GLN A 158 6.71 2.00 -18.36
N GLU A 159 6.09 3.01 -17.74
CA GLU A 159 4.85 3.63 -18.23
C GLU A 159 3.66 2.65 -18.32
N ALA A 160 3.55 1.74 -17.34
CA ALA A 160 2.47 0.74 -17.28
C ALA A 160 1.07 1.36 -17.46
N ASN A 161 0.20 0.69 -18.21
CA ASN A 161 -1.14 1.21 -18.48
C ASN A 161 -2.15 0.70 -17.44
N TYR A 162 -2.18 1.35 -16.28
CA TYR A 162 -3.11 0.98 -15.23
C TYR A 162 -4.56 1.38 -15.58
N PRO A 163 -5.56 0.52 -15.35
CA PRO A 163 -6.97 0.89 -15.50
C PRO A 163 -7.42 1.75 -14.32
N LEU A 164 -7.04 3.03 -14.35
CA LEU A 164 -7.30 3.99 -13.28
C LEU A 164 -8.77 4.45 -13.30
N VAL A 165 -9.37 4.53 -12.11
CA VAL A 165 -10.68 5.14 -11.85
C VAL A 165 -10.54 6.17 -10.74
N SER A 166 -11.48 7.11 -10.62
CA SER A 166 -11.45 8.03 -9.47
C SER A 166 -11.59 7.27 -8.15
N LEU A 167 -10.96 7.77 -7.09
CA LEU A 167 -11.02 7.16 -5.77
C LEU A 167 -12.48 7.02 -5.31
N GLU A 168 -13.30 8.04 -5.50
CA GLU A 168 -14.73 8.04 -5.13
C GLU A 168 -15.50 6.94 -5.86
N SER A 169 -15.19 6.71 -7.14
CA SER A 169 -15.84 5.66 -7.96
C SER A 169 -15.46 4.27 -7.48
N ALA A 170 -14.19 4.06 -7.12
CA ALA A 170 -13.71 2.82 -6.50
C ALA A 170 -14.43 2.55 -5.17
N LEU A 171 -14.55 3.57 -4.30
CA LEU A 171 -15.17 3.44 -2.98
C LEU A 171 -16.67 3.14 -3.05
N ARG A 172 -17.39 3.76 -4.01
CA ARG A 172 -18.81 3.47 -4.25
C ARG A 172 -19.05 2.09 -4.88
N GLY A 173 -18.00 1.41 -5.37
CA GLY A 173 -18.10 0.12 -6.07
C GLY A 173 -18.69 0.25 -7.48
N ALA A 174 -18.63 1.43 -8.09
CA ALA A 174 -19.14 1.66 -9.44
C ALA A 174 -18.22 1.07 -10.53
N ALA A 175 -16.96 0.80 -10.21
CA ALA A 175 -15.95 0.32 -11.17
C ALA A 175 -16.18 -1.11 -11.69
N SER A 176 -17.14 -1.89 -11.14
CA SER A 176 -17.50 -3.21 -11.67
C SER A 176 -18.61 -3.18 -12.73
N ARG A 177 -19.17 -2.02 -13.08
CA ARG A 177 -20.17 -1.89 -14.15
C ARG A 177 -19.53 -1.56 -15.50
N ILE A 178 -18.65 -2.44 -15.99
CA ILE A 178 -18.43 -2.52 -17.43
C ILE A 178 -19.61 -3.35 -17.96
N ALA A 179 -20.62 -2.67 -18.51
CA ALA A 179 -21.73 -3.34 -19.19
C ALA A 179 -21.18 -4.15 -20.38
N PRO A 180 -21.70 -5.36 -20.66
CA PRO A 180 -21.35 -6.05 -21.90
C PRO A 180 -21.78 -5.17 -23.08
N MET A 181 -20.86 -4.96 -24.03
CA MET A 181 -21.18 -4.37 -25.32
C MET A 181 -22.25 -5.25 -25.99
N LYS A 182 -23.39 -4.64 -26.35
CA LYS A 182 -24.35 -5.22 -27.28
C LYS A 182 -23.86 -5.06 -28.71
#